data_AF-A0A0M5MLT1-F1
#
_entry.id   AF-A0A0M5MLT1-F1
#
_cell.length_a   1.000
_cell.length_b   1.000
_cell.length_c   1.000
_cell.angle_alpha   90.00
_cell.angle_beta   90.00
_cell.angle_gamma   90.00
#
_symmetry.space_group_name_H-M   'P 1'
#
loop_
_entity.id
_entity.type
_entity.pdbx_description
1 polymer ?
#
loop_
_entity_poly.entity_id
_entity_poly.type
_entity_poly.pdbx_seq_one_letter_code
_entity_poly.pdbx_strand_id
1 'polypeptide(L)'
;MSNKQNPGKTEDRRSKSERLEARLTREQKELLQWAADLEGRTVTDFVVSHAQEAAIKTIEEHTLIKLSREDSIAFVDSLLNPPALHADAPLARAISRYKESMRLP
;
A
#
# COMPACT_ATOMS: atom_id res chain seq x y z
N MET A 1 8.35 -13.52 -49.26
CA MET A 1 8.54 -14.41 -48.10
C MET A 1 9.75 -13.91 -47.32
N SER A 2 9.53 -12.97 -46.40
CA SER A 2 9.53 -13.20 -44.95
C SER A 2 10.90 -13.60 -44.39
N ASN A 3 11.61 -12.66 -43.78
CA ASN A 3 11.83 -12.75 -42.33
C ASN A 3 12.23 -11.38 -41.74
N LYS A 4 11.27 -10.74 -41.08
CA LYS A 4 11.56 -9.68 -40.10
C LYS A 4 12.06 -10.38 -38.84
N GLN A 5 13.35 -10.30 -38.56
CA GLN A 5 13.84 -10.51 -37.20
C GLN A 5 14.19 -9.16 -36.62
N ASN A 6 13.22 -8.55 -35.95
CA ASN A 6 13.45 -7.46 -35.03
C ASN A 6 13.89 -8.12 -33.71
N PRO A 7 15.16 -8.00 -33.27
CA PRO A 7 15.52 -8.54 -31.98
C PRO A 7 14.79 -7.71 -30.93
N GLY A 8 14.04 -8.42 -30.08
CA GLY A 8 13.18 -7.81 -29.08
C GLY A 8 13.93 -6.79 -28.24
N LYS A 9 13.34 -5.61 -28.09
CA LYS A 9 13.66 -4.68 -27.01
C LYS A 9 13.56 -5.47 -25.71
N THR A 10 14.69 -5.86 -25.15
CA THR A 10 14.82 -6.21 -23.74
C THR A 10 14.22 -5.06 -22.96
N GLU A 11 13.06 -5.31 -22.35
CA GLU A 11 12.39 -4.37 -21.47
C GLU A 11 13.37 -3.89 -20.41
N ASP A 12 13.50 -2.58 -20.38
CA ASP A 12 14.40 -1.80 -19.57
C ASP A 12 13.93 -1.81 -18.13
N ARG A 13 14.20 -2.89 -17.39
CA ARG A 13 13.94 -2.96 -15.94
C ARG A 13 14.86 -2.05 -15.10
N ARG A 14 15.64 -1.16 -15.73
CA ARG A 14 16.61 -0.28 -15.05
C ARG A 14 16.49 1.21 -15.39
N SER A 15 15.71 1.64 -16.39
CA SER A 15 15.48 3.07 -16.57
C SER A 15 14.37 3.57 -15.65
N LYS A 16 14.69 4.63 -14.90
CA LYS A 16 13.72 5.45 -14.18
C LYS A 16 12.98 6.31 -15.22
N SER A 17 12.05 5.71 -15.97
CA SER A 17 11.27 6.38 -17.02
C SER A 17 10.26 7.39 -16.47
N GLU A 18 9.74 7.10 -15.27
CA GLU A 18 8.70 7.89 -14.62
C GLU A 18 9.28 9.12 -13.92
N ARG A 19 8.52 10.22 -13.95
CA ARG A 19 8.93 11.50 -13.37
C ARG A 19 8.05 11.86 -12.18
N LEU A 20 8.68 12.30 -11.10
CA LEU A 20 8.04 12.98 -9.99
C LEU A 20 8.21 14.49 -10.18
N GLU A 21 7.13 15.21 -10.45
CA GLU A 21 7.14 16.67 -10.60
C GLU A 21 6.56 17.34 -9.35
N ALA A 22 7.34 18.25 -8.75
CA ALA A 22 6.91 19.06 -7.62
C ALA A 22 7.49 20.47 -7.73
N ARG A 23 6.69 21.48 -7.36
CA ARG A 23 7.16 22.85 -7.22
C ARG A 23 7.58 23.08 -5.77
N LEU A 24 8.77 23.62 -5.59
CA LEU A 24 9.34 23.91 -4.27
C LEU A 24 9.60 25.40 -4.14
N THR A 25 9.45 25.93 -2.92
CA THR A 25 10.01 27.23 -2.57
C THR A 25 11.53 27.13 -2.49
N ARG A 26 12.21 28.29 -2.49
CA ARG A 26 13.66 28.35 -2.31
C ARG A 26 14.10 27.70 -0.99
N GLU A 27 13.41 28.03 0.09
CA GLU A 27 13.69 27.49 1.43
C GLU A 27 13.55 25.97 1.49
N GLN A 28 12.49 25.42 0.88
CA GLN A 28 12.31 23.96 0.78
C GLN A 28 13.46 23.30 0.01
N LYS A 29 13.91 23.90 -1.09
CA LYS A 29 15.04 23.38 -1.87
C LYS A 29 16.35 23.41 -1.05
N GLU A 30 16.61 24.50 -0.34
CA GLU A 30 17.82 24.64 0.48
C GLU A 30 17.84 23.63 1.64
N LEU A 31 16.69 23.42 2.29
CA LEU A 31 16.54 22.40 3.34
C LEU A 31 16.82 20.99 2.80
N LEU A 32 16.20 20.62 1.68
CA LEU A 32 16.40 19.31 1.05
C LEU A 32 17.84 19.12 0.57
N GLN A 33 18.48 20.17 0.05
CA GLN A 33 19.89 20.14 -0.34
C GLN A 33 20.78 19.87 0.86
N TRP A 34 20.60 20.61 1.95
CA TRP A 34 21.41 20.43 3.14
C TRP A 34 21.25 19.03 3.74
N ALA A 35 20.03 18.50 3.79
CA ALA A 35 19.79 17.12 4.24
C ALA A 35 20.45 16.07 3.34
N ALA A 36 20.37 16.25 2.02
CA ALA A 36 21.03 15.36 1.06
C ALA A 36 22.57 15.40 1.18
N ASP A 37 23.13 16.59 1.39
CA ASP A 37 24.58 16.79 1.59
C ASP A 37 25.08 16.08 2.85
N LEU A 38 24.31 16.15 3.95
CA LEU A 38 24.63 15.44 5.20
C LEU A 38 24.69 13.92 5.03
N GLU A 39 23.87 13.37 4.14
CA GLU A 39 23.86 11.95 3.79
C GLU A 39 24.81 11.59 2.65
N GLY A 40 25.54 12.56 2.07
CA GLY A 40 26.49 12.34 1.00
C GLY A 40 25.86 11.89 -0.32
N ARG A 41 24.62 12.34 -0.60
CA ARG A 41 23.86 11.96 -1.80
C ARG A 41 23.23 13.15 -2.50
N THR A 42 22.75 12.93 -3.72
CA THR A 42 22.07 13.99 -4.49
C THR A 42 20.68 14.27 -3.92
N VAL A 43 20.15 15.49 -4.11
CA VAL A 43 18.78 15.83 -3.71
C VAL A 43 17.74 14.93 -4.36
N THR A 44 17.92 14.56 -5.62
CA THR A 44 17.00 13.65 -6.30
C THR A 44 16.98 12.27 -5.63
N ASP A 45 18.14 11.73 -5.26
CA ASP A 45 18.22 10.44 -4.57
C ASP A 45 17.65 10.52 -3.14
N PHE A 46 17.96 11.60 -2.43
CA PHE A 46 17.40 11.89 -1.11
C PHE A 46 15.86 11.93 -1.14
N VAL A 47 15.30 12.72 -2.07
CA VAL A 47 13.84 12.88 -2.19
C VAL A 47 13.17 11.57 -2.58
N VAL A 48 13.70 10.85 -3.58
CA VAL A 48 13.07 9.61 -4.05
C VAL A 48 13.09 8.53 -2.98
N SER A 49 14.21 8.35 -2.27
CA SER A 49 14.31 7.35 -1.19
C SER A 49 13.38 7.67 -0.01
N HIS A 50 13.39 8.91 0.49
CA HIS A 50 12.50 9.30 1.59
C HIS A 50 11.03 9.29 1.19
N ALA A 51 10.70 9.66 -0.05
CA ALA A 51 9.33 9.54 -0.55
C ALA A 51 8.87 8.09 -0.61
N GLN A 52 9.75 7.17 -1.01
CA GLN A 52 9.46 5.73 -1.03
C GLN A 52 9.26 5.19 0.39
N GLU A 53 10.13 5.53 1.34
CA GLU A 53 10.01 5.13 2.74
C GLU A 53 8.71 5.64 3.37
N ALA A 54 8.39 6.91 3.15
CA ALA A 54 7.15 7.51 3.61
C ALA A 54 5.92 6.81 3.00
N ALA A 55 5.95 6.52 1.69
CA ALA A 55 4.85 5.82 1.03
C ALA A 55 4.64 4.41 1.59
N ILE A 56 5.71 3.64 1.81
CA ILE A 56 5.63 2.31 2.43
C ILE A 56 5.00 2.42 3.81
N LYS A 57 5.50 3.33 4.65
CA LYS A 57 4.99 3.51 6.01
C LYS A 57 3.50 3.91 6.00
N THR A 58 3.10 4.83 5.14
CA THR A 58 1.69 5.23 5.00
C THR A 58 0.81 4.05 4.58
N ILE A 59 1.26 3.21 3.65
CA ILE A 59 0.51 2.00 3.25
C ILE A 59 0.41 1.04 4.43
N GLU A 60 1.50 0.76 5.14
CA GLU A 60 1.50 -0.12 6.31
C GLU A 60 0.53 0.37 7.39
N GLU A 61 0.53 1.67 7.70
CA GLU A 61 -0.36 2.28 8.70
C GLU A 61 -1.85 2.07 8.38
N HIS A 62 -2.22 1.97 7.10
CA HIS A 62 -3.62 1.84 6.68
C HIS A 62 -4.02 0.41 6.30
N THR A 63 -3.05 -0.49 6.09
CA THR A 63 -3.32 -1.85 5.58
C THR A 63 -2.95 -2.94 6.56
N LEU A 64 -2.08 -2.67 7.53
CA LEU A 64 -1.63 -3.67 8.50
C LEU A 64 -2.27 -3.43 9.86
N ILE A 65 -3.01 -4.44 10.34
CA ILE A 65 -3.45 -4.51 11.72
C ILE A 65 -2.34 -5.20 12.54
N LYS A 66 -1.64 -4.43 13.37
CA LYS A 66 -0.65 -4.97 14.31
C LYS A 66 -1.38 -5.34 15.61
N LEU A 67 -1.53 -6.64 15.84
CA LEU A 67 -2.17 -7.16 17.05
C LEU A 67 -1.13 -7.37 18.16
N SER A 68 -1.51 -7.10 19.41
CA SER A 68 -0.74 -7.56 20.57
C SER A 68 -0.73 -9.09 20.63
N ARG A 69 0.05 -9.67 21.56
CA ARG A 69 0.05 -11.12 21.73
C ARG A 69 -1.33 -11.60 22.20
N GLU A 70 -1.94 -10.89 23.13
CA GLU A 70 -3.29 -11.18 23.63
C GLU A 70 -4.32 -11.11 22.50
N ASP A 71 -4.30 -10.02 21.71
CA ASP A 71 -5.24 -9.84 20.61
C ASP A 71 -5.03 -10.88 19.50
N SER A 72 -3.78 -11.27 19.24
CA SER A 72 -3.47 -12.31 18.25
C SER A 72 -4.05 -13.66 18.66
N ILE A 73 -3.94 -14.02 19.95
CA ILE A 73 -4.53 -15.26 20.48
C ILE A 73 -6.05 -15.20 20.36
N ALA A 74 -6.67 -14.10 20.80
CA ALA A 74 -8.13 -13.92 20.71
C ALA A 74 -8.63 -13.96 19.26
N PHE A 75 -7.90 -13.33 18.34
CA PHE A 75 -8.23 -13.34 16.92
C PHE A 75 -8.14 -14.74 16.33
N VAL A 76 -7.03 -15.46 16.56
CA VAL A 76 -6.88 -16.85 16.06
C VAL A 76 -7.92 -17.78 16.68
N ASP A 77 -8.21 -17.66 17.98
CA ASP A 77 -9.26 -18.44 18.62
C ASP A 77 -10.63 -18.15 18.00
N SER A 78 -10.96 -16.89 17.70
CA SER A 78 -12.21 -16.54 17.01
C SER A 78 -12.31 -17.09 15.57
N LEU A 79 -11.18 -17.34 14.90
CA LEU A 79 -11.15 -17.97 13.58
C LEU A 79 -11.31 -19.50 13.65
N LEU A 80 -10.65 -20.13 14.63
CA LEU A 80 -10.68 -21.59 14.81
C LEU A 80 -11.97 -22.06 15.48
N ASN A 81 -12.48 -21.27 16.42
CA ASN A 81 -13.68 -21.51 17.22
C ASN A 81 -14.66 -20.34 17.02
N PRO A 82 -15.24 -20.20 15.82
CA PRO A 82 -16.12 -19.08 15.53
C PRO A 82 -17.34 -19.10 16.46
N PRO A 83 -17.71 -17.96 17.07
CA PRO A 83 -18.87 -17.91 17.97
C PRO A 83 -20.15 -18.20 17.20
N ALA A 84 -21.07 -18.92 17.84
CA ALA A 84 -22.37 -19.22 17.24
C ALA A 84 -23.16 -17.93 17.01
N LEU A 85 -23.69 -17.78 15.78
CA LEU A 85 -24.57 -16.66 15.47
C LEU A 85 -25.95 -16.93 16.07
N HIS A 86 -26.34 -16.17 17.08
CA HIS A 86 -27.68 -16.26 17.65
C HIS A 86 -28.73 -15.72 16.66
N ALA A 87 -29.86 -16.42 16.52
CA ALA A 87 -30.92 -16.07 15.56
C ALA A 87 -31.48 -14.64 15.78
N ASP A 88 -31.54 -14.19 17.04
CA ASP A 88 -32.06 -12.87 17.42
C ASP A 88 -30.97 -11.78 17.46
N ALA A 89 -29.73 -12.07 17.04
CA ALA A 89 -28.67 -11.08 17.02
C ALA A 89 -28.91 -10.01 15.95
N PRO A 90 -28.54 -8.73 16.19
CA PRO A 90 -28.60 -7.68 15.16
C PRO A 90 -27.91 -8.05 13.85
N LEU A 91 -26.77 -8.75 13.93
CA LEU A 91 -26.03 -9.24 12.77
C LEU A 91 -26.82 -10.28 11.96
N ALA A 92 -27.52 -11.21 12.62
CA ALA A 92 -28.35 -12.21 11.95
C ALA A 92 -29.48 -11.54 11.15
N ARG A 93 -30.18 -10.55 11.75
CA ARG A 93 -31.20 -9.75 11.04
C ARG A 93 -30.63 -8.98 9.86
N ALA A 94 -29.45 -8.37 10.02
CA ALA A 94 -28.79 -7.63 8.95
C ALA A 94 -28.42 -8.55 7.76
N ILE A 95 -27.91 -9.76 8.05
CA ILE A 95 -27.61 -10.77 7.03
C ILE A 95 -28.89 -11.19 6.30
N SER A 96 -30.00 -11.45 7.01
CA SER A 96 -31.28 -11.82 6.38
C SER A 96 -31.80 -10.72 5.45
N ARG A 97 -31.78 -9.45 5.91
CA ARG A 97 -32.17 -8.29 5.09
C ARG A 97 -31.30 -8.14 3.85
N TYR A 98 -29.98 -8.31 3.99
CA TYR A 98 -29.05 -8.27 2.85
C TYR A 98 -29.36 -9.38 1.85
N LYS A 99 -29.57 -10.62 2.33
CA LYS A 99 -29.94 -11.76 1.48
C LYS A 99 -31.27 -11.54 0.76
N GLU A 100 -32.28 -10.99 1.41
CA GLU A 100 -33.55 -10.63 0.77
C GLU A 100 -33.35 -9.58 -0.33
N SER A 101 -32.53 -8.56 -0.09
CA SER A 101 -32.20 -7.54 -1.11
C SER A 101 -31.37 -8.08 -2.28
N MET A 102 -30.57 -9.12 -2.06
CA MET A 102 -29.67 -9.73 -3.05
C MET A 102 -30.30 -10.93 -3.78
N ARG A 103 -31.41 -11.47 -3.25
CA ARG A 103 -32.14 -12.64 -3.78
C ARG A 103 -33.38 -12.22 -4.59
N LEU A 104 -33.38 -11.03 -5.19
CA LEU A 104 -34.35 -10.65 -6.20
C LEU A 104 -33.84 -11.03 -7.61
N PRO A 105 -34.69 -11.65 -8.47
CA PRO A 105 -34.46 -11.76 -9.91
C PRO A 105 -34.54 -10.40 -10.63
#